data_AF-A0A098LH59-F1
#
_entry.id   AF-A0A098LH59-F1
#
_cell.length_a   1.000
_cell.length_b   1.000
_cell.length_c   1.000
_cell.angle_alpha   90.00
_cell.angle_beta   90.00
_cell.angle_gamma   90.00
#
_symmetry.space_group_name_H-M   'P 1'
#
loop_
_entity.id
_entity.type
_entity.pdbx_description
1 polymer ?
#
loop_
_entity_poly.entity_id
_entity_poly.type
_entity_poly.pdbx_seq_one_letter_code
_entity_poly.pdbx_strand_id
1 'polypeptide(L)'
;MNLLISVFVFFISQFNVVQKDSKEKFVDELLRLTKTRESAEVVINSIIRKQVQNKPKAPSNIEFEIKKSINYETYLNQVKRIYYSNYSELELKELIKIYREGDFELFKSKTQKIEKPIYDVGLAFGKDCAKIINDKLKNY
;
A
#
# COMPACT_ATOMS: atom_id res chain seq x y z
N MET A 1 13.34 -34.09 -45.92
CA MET A 1 12.54 -34.27 -44.69
C MET A 1 13.18 -33.51 -43.52
N ASN A 2 13.34 -32.18 -43.60
CA ASN A 2 14.01 -31.36 -42.56
C ASN A 2 13.68 -29.86 -42.67
N LEU A 3 12.42 -29.50 -42.98
CA LEU A 3 12.04 -28.08 -43.13
C LEU A 3 10.69 -27.70 -42.51
N LEU A 4 10.00 -28.65 -41.87
CA LEU A 4 8.67 -28.44 -41.29
C LEU A 4 8.66 -28.36 -39.75
N ILE A 5 9.78 -28.63 -39.08
CA ILE A 5 9.84 -28.66 -37.61
C ILE A 5 10.29 -27.31 -37.01
N SER A 6 10.95 -26.44 -37.78
CA SER A 6 11.52 -25.18 -37.25
C SER A 6 10.53 -23.99 -37.16
N VAL A 7 9.29 -24.12 -37.64
CA VAL A 7 8.31 -23.03 -37.60
C VAL A 7 7.40 -23.08 -36.36
N PHE A 8 7.34 -24.21 -35.65
CA PHE A 8 6.45 -24.36 -34.48
C PHE A 8 7.03 -23.84 -33.16
N VAL A 9 8.35 -23.58 -33.10
CA VAL A 9 9.03 -23.15 -31.85
C VAL A 9 9.01 -21.63 -31.66
N PHE A 10 8.62 -20.85 -32.67
CA PHE A 10 8.65 -19.38 -32.60
C PHE A 10 7.38 -18.72 -32.02
N PHE A 11 6.32 -19.50 -31.75
CA PHE A 11 5.05 -18.95 -31.23
C PHE A 11 4.93 -18.96 -29.70
N ILE A 12 5.82 -19.66 -28.99
CA ILE A 12 5.73 -19.81 -27.52
C ILE A 12 6.43 -18.66 -26.78
N SER A 13 7.29 -17.88 -27.44
CA SER A 13 8.06 -16.78 -26.82
C SER A 13 7.28 -15.48 -26.62
N GLN A 14 6.06 -15.36 -27.15
CA GLN A 14 5.25 -14.13 -27.11
C GLN A 14 4.30 -14.05 -25.89
N PHE A 15 4.21 -15.10 -25.06
CA PHE A 15 3.37 -15.12 -23.85
C PHE A 15 4.11 -14.77 -22.55
N ASN A 16 5.17 -13.98 -22.62
CA ASN A 16 5.68 -13.23 -21.45
C ASN A 16 4.82 -11.98 -21.19
N VAL A 17 3.48 -12.11 -21.30
CA VAL A 17 2.58 -11.20 -20.60
C VAL A 17 2.82 -11.50 -19.13
N VAL A 18 3.42 -10.54 -18.43
CA VAL A 18 3.63 -10.53 -16.97
C VAL A 18 2.34 -11.01 -16.30
N GLN A 19 2.25 -12.32 -16.04
CA GLN A 19 1.18 -12.89 -15.23
C GLN A 19 1.47 -12.41 -13.82
N LYS A 20 0.89 -11.25 -13.49
CA LYS A 20 0.86 -10.76 -12.12
C LYS A 20 0.33 -11.90 -11.25
N ASP A 21 1.18 -12.36 -10.32
CA ASP A 21 0.95 -13.50 -9.45
C ASP A 21 -0.48 -13.44 -8.87
N SER A 22 -1.24 -14.54 -8.95
CA SER A 22 -2.62 -14.62 -8.45
C SER A 22 -2.69 -14.14 -6.99
N LYS A 23 -1.65 -14.43 -6.22
CA LYS A 23 -1.51 -14.00 -4.83
C LYS A 23 -1.41 -12.48 -4.68
N GLU A 24 -0.67 -11.80 -5.55
CA GLU A 24 -0.53 -10.34 -5.51
C GLU A 24 -1.88 -9.64 -5.76
N LYS A 25 -2.72 -10.21 -6.65
CA LYS A 25 -4.07 -9.68 -6.90
C LYS A 25 -4.96 -9.72 -5.66
N PHE A 26 -4.90 -10.79 -4.86
CA PHE A 26 -5.66 -10.87 -3.61
C PHE A 26 -5.14 -9.90 -2.55
N VAL A 27 -3.82 -9.67 -2.48
CA VAL A 27 -3.27 -8.63 -1.59
C VAL A 27 -3.78 -7.25 -2.02
N ASP A 28 -3.71 -6.92 -3.31
CA ASP A 28 -4.21 -5.65 -3.84
C ASP A 28 -5.71 -5.45 -3.55
N GLU A 29 -6.51 -6.51 -3.75
CA GLU A 29 -7.94 -6.50 -3.47
C GLU A 29 -8.23 -6.27 -1.98
N LEU A 30 -7.50 -6.97 -1.10
CA LEU A 30 -7.66 -6.84 0.34
C LEU A 30 -7.36 -5.40 0.79
N LEU A 31 -6.23 -4.82 0.36
CA LEU A 31 -5.86 -3.45 0.74
C LEU A 31 -6.85 -2.39 0.21
N ARG A 32 -7.46 -2.66 -0.95
CA ARG A 32 -8.52 -1.82 -1.51
C ARG A 32 -9.81 -1.92 -0.68
N LEU A 33 -10.20 -3.12 -0.25
CA LEU A 33 -11.38 -3.33 0.59
C LEU A 33 -11.22 -2.70 1.97
N THR A 34 -10.02 -2.81 2.57
CA THR A 34 -9.68 -2.19 3.85
C THR A 34 -9.38 -0.69 3.74
N LYS A 35 -9.42 -0.12 2.52
CA LYS A 35 -9.14 1.30 2.26
C LYS A 35 -7.85 1.78 2.93
N THR A 36 -6.80 0.97 2.84
CA THR A 36 -5.56 1.20 3.58
C THR A 36 -4.89 2.52 3.17
N ARG A 37 -4.94 2.86 1.88
CA ARG A 37 -4.38 4.10 1.35
C ARG A 37 -5.17 5.31 1.84
N GLU A 38 -6.48 5.29 1.66
CA GLU A 38 -7.39 6.38 1.98
C GLU A 38 -7.36 6.68 3.48
N SER A 39 -7.34 5.63 4.31
CA SER A 39 -7.21 5.78 5.76
C SER A 39 -5.90 6.48 6.16
N ALA A 40 -4.78 6.07 5.54
CA ALA A 40 -3.49 6.72 5.79
C ALA A 40 -3.48 8.18 5.31
N GLU A 41 -4.01 8.45 4.12
CA GLU A 41 -4.12 9.82 3.57
C GLU A 41 -4.96 10.73 4.48
N VAL A 42 -6.08 10.26 5.01
CA VAL A 42 -6.93 11.04 5.93
C VAL A 42 -6.16 11.45 7.18
N VAL A 43 -5.45 10.50 7.81
CA VAL A 43 -4.66 10.77 9.02
C VAL A 43 -3.55 11.78 8.74
N ILE A 44 -2.74 11.53 7.70
CA ILE A 44 -1.62 12.41 7.36
C ILE A 44 -2.12 13.79 6.94
N ASN A 45 -3.18 13.90 6.15
CA ASN A 45 -3.74 15.20 5.75
C ASN A 45 -4.25 16.00 6.95
N SER A 46 -4.83 15.34 7.95
CA SER A 46 -5.24 16.00 9.19
C SER A 46 -4.04 16.59 9.95
N ILE A 47 -2.94 15.83 10.03
CA ILE A 47 -1.69 16.29 10.66
C ILE A 47 -1.10 17.47 9.88
N ILE A 48 -1.02 17.39 8.55
CA ILE A 48 -0.51 18.47 7.69
C ILE A 48 -1.31 19.75 7.95
N ARG A 49 -2.65 19.69 7.87
CA ARG A 49 -3.51 20.85 8.08
C ARG A 49 -3.28 21.49 9.43
N LYS A 50 -3.24 20.69 10.50
CA LYS A 50 -2.99 21.17 11.86
C LYS A 50 -1.63 21.87 11.98
N GLN A 51 -0.57 21.31 11.37
CA GLN A 51 0.76 21.92 11.42
C GLN A 51 0.86 23.20 10.60
N VAL A 52 0.24 23.25 9.42
CA VAL A 52 0.18 24.46 8.59
C VAL A 52 -0.61 25.58 9.28
N GLN A 53 -1.73 25.26 9.93
CA GLN A 53 -2.52 26.23 10.70
C GLN A 53 -1.73 26.88 11.84
N ASN A 54 -0.76 26.16 12.42
CA ASN A 54 0.14 26.70 13.46
C ASN A 54 1.24 27.62 12.89
N LYS A 55 1.32 27.78 11.56
CA LYS A 55 2.35 28.54 10.85
C LYS A 55 1.71 29.59 9.93
N PRO A 56 1.14 30.68 10.48
CA PRO A 56 0.34 31.65 9.70
C PRO A 56 1.15 32.42 8.66
N LYS A 57 2.49 32.41 8.74
CA LYS A 57 3.40 33.02 7.75
C LYS A 57 3.73 32.10 6.58
N ALA A 58 3.32 30.82 6.64
CA ALA A 58 3.59 29.87 5.57
C ALA A 58 2.75 30.23 4.32
N PRO A 59 3.28 30.01 3.10
CA PRO A 59 2.57 30.35 1.88
C PRO A 59 1.35 29.43 1.69
N SER A 60 0.31 29.93 1.01
CA SER A 60 -0.96 29.21 0.84
C SER A 60 -0.82 27.87 0.10
N ASN A 61 0.23 27.69 -0.69
CA ASN A 61 0.52 26.45 -1.42
C ASN A 61 1.28 25.40 -0.60
N ILE A 62 1.76 25.71 0.62
CA ILE A 62 2.65 24.81 1.38
C ILE A 62 2.00 23.48 1.71
N GLU A 63 0.69 23.47 2.01
CA GLU A 63 -0.06 22.25 2.28
C GLU A 63 -0.03 21.31 1.08
N PHE A 64 -0.20 21.84 -0.13
CA PHE A 64 -0.14 21.07 -1.36
C PHE A 64 1.26 20.50 -1.61
N GLU A 65 2.31 21.31 -1.40
CA GLU A 65 3.69 20.85 -1.55
C GLU A 65 4.05 19.71 -0.61
N ILE A 66 3.63 19.82 0.66
CA ILE A 66 3.84 18.76 1.65
C ILE A 66 3.15 17.48 1.20
N LYS A 67 1.86 17.55 0.82
CA LYS A 67 1.09 16.38 0.36
C LYS A 67 1.75 15.67 -0.83
N LYS A 68 2.24 16.44 -1.81
CA LYS A 68 2.94 15.90 -3.00
C LYS A 68 4.26 15.20 -2.63
N SER A 69 4.86 15.56 -1.51
CA SER A 69 6.13 15.00 -1.06
C SER A 69 5.97 13.68 -0.28
N ILE A 70 4.75 13.30 0.11
CA ILE A 70 4.50 12.06 0.86
C ILE A 70 4.48 10.86 -0.09
N ASN A 71 5.35 9.87 0.15
CA ASN A 71 5.47 8.66 -0.67
C ASN A 71 4.56 7.53 -0.15
N TYR A 72 3.26 7.62 -0.45
CA TYR A 72 2.28 6.57 -0.10
C TYR A 72 2.55 5.24 -0.81
N GLU A 73 3.16 5.27 -2.01
CA GLU A 73 3.44 4.05 -2.77
C GLU A 73 4.43 3.15 -2.05
N THR A 74 5.50 3.72 -1.50
CA THR A 74 6.50 2.97 -0.71
C THR A 74 5.87 2.35 0.53
N TYR A 75 5.04 3.11 1.25
CA TYR A 75 4.28 2.62 2.40
C TYR A 75 3.37 1.44 2.01
N LEU A 76 2.57 1.60 0.95
CA LEU A 76 1.66 0.55 0.47
C LEU A 76 2.43 -0.70 0.03
N ASN A 77 3.56 -0.56 -0.65
CA ASN A 77 4.38 -1.69 -1.07
C ASN A 77 4.96 -2.47 0.12
N GLN A 78 5.34 -1.79 1.21
CA GLN A 78 5.76 -2.44 2.44
C GLN A 78 4.60 -3.22 3.10
N VAL A 79 3.41 -2.61 3.18
CA VAL A 79 2.20 -3.28 3.67
C VAL A 79 1.84 -4.51 2.82
N LYS A 80 1.86 -4.37 1.48
CA LYS A 80 1.63 -5.49 0.55
C LYS A 80 2.60 -6.64 0.80
N ARG A 81 3.89 -6.33 0.97
CA ARG A 81 4.92 -7.34 1.24
C ARG A 81 4.65 -8.10 2.53
N ILE A 82 4.14 -7.45 3.57
CA ILE A 82 3.75 -8.11 4.83
C ILE A 82 2.64 -9.13 4.57
N TYR A 83 1.55 -8.73 3.91
CA TYR A 83 0.48 -9.68 3.57
C TYR A 83 0.97 -10.81 2.67
N TYR A 84 1.72 -10.48 1.62
CA TYR A 84 2.24 -11.46 0.69
C TYR A 84 3.16 -12.49 1.38
N SER A 85 3.99 -12.07 2.33
CA SER A 85 4.95 -12.97 2.99
C SER A 85 4.32 -13.83 4.09
N ASN A 86 3.19 -13.41 4.67
CA ASN A 86 2.61 -14.05 5.86
C ASN A 86 1.34 -14.88 5.59
N TYR A 87 0.74 -14.76 4.42
CA TYR A 87 -0.46 -15.51 4.05
C TYR A 87 -0.24 -16.27 2.76
N SER A 88 -0.82 -17.46 2.68
CA SER A 88 -1.06 -18.20 1.45
C SER A 88 -2.19 -17.56 0.62
N GLU A 89 -2.33 -17.99 -0.63
CA GLU A 89 -3.44 -17.54 -1.48
C GLU A 89 -4.82 -17.87 -0.87
N LEU A 90 -4.96 -19.07 -0.29
CA LEU A 90 -6.22 -19.50 0.33
C LEU A 90 -6.58 -18.65 1.55
N GLU A 91 -5.61 -18.35 2.41
CA GLU A 91 -5.83 -17.46 3.55
C GLU A 91 -6.22 -16.04 3.10
N LEU A 92 -5.61 -15.51 2.03
CA LEU A 92 -5.99 -14.19 1.51
C LEU A 92 -7.42 -14.16 0.98
N LYS A 93 -7.85 -15.19 0.25
CA LYS A 93 -9.25 -15.35 -0.19
C LYS A 93 -10.21 -15.42 1.00
N GLU A 94 -9.84 -16.15 2.04
CA GLU A 94 -10.62 -16.27 3.26
C GLU A 94 -10.76 -14.91 3.96
N LEU A 95 -9.66 -14.16 4.11
CA LEU A 95 -9.68 -12.81 4.69
C LEU A 95 -10.58 -11.85 3.91
N ILE A 96 -10.53 -11.89 2.58
CA ILE A 96 -11.41 -11.07 1.71
C ILE A 96 -12.88 -11.45 1.93
N LYS A 97 -13.19 -12.74 2.01
CA LYS A 97 -14.55 -13.23 2.25
C LYS A 97 -15.08 -12.73 3.59
N ILE A 98 -14.33 -12.95 4.67
CA ILE A 98 -14.69 -12.55 6.04
C ILE A 98 -14.94 -11.03 6.11
N TYR A 99 -14.05 -10.24 5.50
CA TYR A 99 -14.21 -8.78 5.48
C TYR A 99 -15.48 -8.33 4.75
N ARG A 100 -15.83 -9.00 3.64
CA ARG A 100 -17.07 -8.71 2.88
C ARG A 100 -18.34 -9.11 3.61
N GLU A 101 -18.29 -10.19 4.38
CA GLU A 101 -19.39 -10.65 5.23
C GLU A 101 -19.59 -9.76 6.45
N GLY A 102 -18.63 -8.88 6.75
CA GLY A 102 -18.71 -7.91 7.85
C GLY A 102 -18.29 -8.47 9.21
N ASP A 103 -17.68 -9.66 9.24
CA ASP A 103 -17.17 -10.25 10.47
C ASP A 103 -15.78 -9.70 10.82
N PHE A 104 -15.77 -8.47 11.35
CA PHE A 104 -14.54 -7.75 11.67
C PHE A 104 -13.77 -8.34 12.85
N GLU A 105 -14.43 -9.02 13.79
CA GLU A 105 -13.76 -9.69 14.91
C GLU A 105 -12.98 -10.91 14.43
N LEU A 106 -13.57 -11.73 13.55
CA LEU A 106 -12.85 -12.83 12.93
C LEU A 106 -11.72 -12.33 12.02
N PHE A 107 -11.96 -11.26 11.25
CA PHE A 107 -10.93 -10.62 10.44
C PHE A 107 -9.74 -10.18 11.30
N LYS A 108 -10.00 -9.49 12.41
CA LYS A 108 -8.98 -9.02 13.36
C LYS A 108 -8.20 -10.19 13.97
N SER A 109 -8.90 -11.22 14.43
CA SER A 109 -8.29 -12.44 14.98
C SER A 109 -7.34 -13.10 13.97
N LYS A 110 -7.77 -13.28 12.72
CA LYS A 110 -6.93 -13.88 11.67
C LYS A 110 -5.77 -13.00 11.22
N THR A 111 -5.87 -11.68 11.41
CA THR A 111 -4.83 -10.72 11.04
C THR A 111 -3.83 -10.40 12.15
N GLN A 112 -4.05 -10.92 13.36
CA GLN A 112 -3.22 -10.61 14.53
C GLN A 112 -1.73 -10.91 14.33
N LYS A 113 -1.37 -11.97 13.59
CA LYS A 113 0.03 -12.34 13.34
C LYS A 113 0.84 -11.26 12.60
N ILE A 114 0.19 -10.37 11.86
CA ILE A 114 0.86 -9.28 11.14
C ILE A 114 0.67 -7.90 11.80
N GLU A 115 -0.02 -7.81 12.94
CA GLU A 115 -0.34 -6.54 13.60
C GLU A 115 0.91 -5.71 13.90
N LYS A 116 1.90 -6.33 14.57
CA LYS A 116 3.16 -5.66 14.89
C LYS A 116 3.96 -5.23 13.64
N PRO A 117 4.20 -6.10 12.64
CA PRO A 117 4.82 -5.68 11.38
C PRO A 117 4.13 -4.49 10.69
N ILE A 118 2.79 -4.49 10.66
CA ILE A 118 2.02 -3.37 10.08
C ILE A 118 2.20 -2.10 10.91
N TYR A 119 2.17 -2.22 12.24
CA TYR A 119 2.42 -1.10 13.14
C TYR A 119 3.82 -0.50 12.93
N ASP A 120 4.86 -1.33 12.82
CA ASP A 120 6.23 -0.87 12.64
C ASP A 120 6.41 -0.12 11.31
N VAL A 121 5.78 -0.61 10.23
CA VAL A 121 5.73 0.09 8.92
C VAL A 121 4.97 1.40 9.03
N GLY A 122 3.83 1.42 9.72
CA GLY A 122 3.05 2.64 9.94
C GLY A 122 3.80 3.68 10.76
N LEU A 123 4.54 3.26 11.80
CA LEU A 123 5.37 4.12 12.63
C LEU A 123 6.52 4.74 11.84
N ALA A 124 7.21 3.94 11.02
CA ALA A 124 8.27 4.43 10.15
C ALA A 124 7.73 5.47 9.15
N PHE A 125 6.63 5.14 8.47
CA PHE A 125 5.96 6.04 7.54
C PHE A 125 5.53 7.37 8.21
N GLY A 126 4.96 7.29 9.43
CA GLY A 126 4.59 8.47 10.20
C GLY A 126 5.78 9.37 10.57
N LYS A 127 6.93 8.78 10.92
CA LYS A 127 8.19 9.53 11.17
C LYS A 127 8.68 10.23 9.91
N ASP A 128 8.65 9.55 8.77
CA ASP A 128 9.05 10.14 7.48
C ASP A 128 8.13 11.31 7.10
N CYS A 129 6.82 11.15 7.28
CA CYS A 129 5.84 12.22 7.06
C CYS A 129 6.11 13.42 7.98
N ALA A 130 6.34 13.17 9.28
CA ALA A 130 6.64 14.22 10.25
C ALA A 130 7.92 14.98 9.88
N LYS A 131 8.96 14.26 9.42
CA LYS A 131 10.19 14.88 8.92
C LYS A 131 9.92 15.79 7.72
N ILE A 132 9.18 15.31 6.71
CA ILE A 132 8.82 16.10 5.53
C ILE A 132 8.05 17.37 5.91
N ILE A 133 7.06 17.24 6.80
CA ILE A 133 6.26 18.36 7.30
C ILE A 133 7.16 19.39 7.99
N ASN A 134 8.01 18.94 8.92
CA ASN A 134 8.90 19.82 9.67
C ASN A 134 9.93 20.51 8.77
N ASP A 135 10.53 19.79 7.82
CA ASP A 135 11.51 20.34 6.89
C ASP A 135 10.88 21.42 6.00
N LYS A 136 9.65 21.20 5.53
CA LYS A 136 8.89 22.19 4.73
C LYS A 136 8.42 23.39 5.54
N LEU A 137 8.14 23.22 6.82
CA LEU A 137 7.64 24.29 7.70
C LEU A 137 8.71 24.98 8.55
N LYS A 138 9.97 24.54 8.47
CA LYS A 138 11.07 24.95 9.37
C LYS A 138 11.28 26.47 9.45
N ASN A 139 11.04 27.18 8.35
CA ASN A 139 11.34 28.61 8.21
C ASN A 139 10.12 29.53 8.40
N TYR A 140 8.97 28.98 8.81
CA TYR A 140 7.73 29.74 9.01
C TYR A 140 7.31 29.80 10.48
#